data_AF-A0A3Q3J1T0-F1
#
_entry.id   AF-A0A3Q3J1T0-F1
#
_cell.length_a   1.000
_cell.length_b   1.000
_cell.length_c   1.000
_cell.angle_alpha   90.00
_cell.angle_beta   90.00
_cell.angle_gamma   90.00
#
_symmetry.space_group_name_H-M   'P 1'
#
loop_
_entity.id
_entity.type
_entity.pdbx_description
1 polymer ?
#
loop_
_entity_poly.entity_id
_entity_poly.type
_entity_poly.pdbx_seq_one_letter_code
_entity_poly.pdbx_strand_id
1 'polypeptide(L)'
;MPKRGLDMNICEVFRFYRLIAVKDLVEPLSMIVPRKQSGVFQEDLYPMTAGNQAAMTAQEWLSGINRGQTIGTWTPTGRTILFTLLAGVFTTSHCGHS
;
A
#
# COMPACT_ATOMS: atom_id res chain seq x y z
N MET A 1 -7.95 -8.88 7.52
CA MET A 1 -7.05 -7.82 8.04
C MET A 1 -6.65 -6.91 6.89
N PRO A 2 -6.62 -5.57 7.03
CA PRO A 2 -6.00 -4.72 6.01
C PRO A 2 -4.55 -5.14 5.81
N LYS A 3 -4.03 -5.04 4.57
CA LYS A 3 -2.65 -5.44 4.23
C LYS A 3 -1.59 -4.70 5.09
N ARG A 4 -1.96 -3.60 5.78
CA ARG A 4 -1.07 -2.74 6.59
C ARG A 4 -0.73 -3.34 7.95
N GLY A 5 -1.51 -4.32 8.37
CA GLY A 5 -1.26 -5.05 9.62
C GLY A 5 -0.48 -6.34 9.44
N LEU A 6 0.15 -6.56 8.28
CA LEU A 6 0.95 -7.75 8.00
C LEU A 6 2.42 -7.53 8.33
N ASP A 7 3.09 -8.58 8.80
CA ASP A 7 4.52 -8.55 9.06
C ASP A 7 5.32 -8.83 7.78
N MET A 8 5.95 -7.77 7.26
CA MET A 8 6.73 -7.84 6.04
C MET A 8 8.08 -8.56 6.22
N ASN A 9 8.62 -8.60 7.44
CA ASN A 9 9.92 -9.22 7.70
C ASN A 9 9.86 -10.73 7.51
N ILE A 10 8.71 -11.34 7.85
CA ILE A 10 8.47 -12.77 7.68
C ILE A 10 7.77 -13.08 6.36
N CYS A 11 7.59 -12.11 5.46
CA CYS A 11 6.84 -12.30 4.21
C CYS A 11 5.38 -12.76 4.44
N GLU A 12 4.72 -12.22 5.46
CA GLU A 12 3.29 -12.47 5.69
C GLU A 12 2.45 -11.80 4.61
N VAL A 13 1.70 -12.60 3.85
CA VAL A 13 0.86 -12.08 2.76
C VAL A 13 -0.61 -11.94 3.17
N PHE A 14 -1.04 -12.68 4.19
CA PHE A 14 -2.42 -12.64 4.69
C PHE A 14 -2.51 -13.17 6.12
N ARG A 15 -3.54 -12.74 6.87
CA ARG A 15 -3.85 -13.26 8.21
C ARG A 15 -5.35 -13.54 8.33
N PHE A 16 -5.70 -14.80 8.54
CA PHE A 16 -7.05 -15.22 8.92
C PHE A 16 -7.22 -15.12 10.43
N TYR A 17 -8.47 -15.00 10.87
CA TYR A 17 -8.84 -15.13 12.28
C TYR A 17 -9.82 -16.29 12.38
N ARG A 18 -9.39 -17.36 13.03
CA ARG A 18 -10.19 -18.54 13.28
C ARG A 18 -10.91 -18.38 14.61
N LEU A 19 -12.23 -18.42 14.59
CA LEU A 19 -13.03 -18.48 15.81
C LEU A 19 -13.05 -19.92 16.33
N ILE A 20 -12.61 -20.12 17.56
CA ILE A 20 -12.71 -21.38 18.30
C ILE A 20 -13.88 -21.24 19.28
N ALA A 21 -15.09 -21.50 18.78
CA ALA A 21 -16.33 -21.29 19.51
C ALA A 21 -16.40 -22.04 20.84
N VAL A 22 -15.79 -23.22 20.93
CA VAL A 22 -15.76 -24.03 22.16
C VAL A 22 -14.90 -23.44 23.28
N LYS A 23 -14.05 -22.45 22.97
CA LYS A 23 -13.14 -21.79 23.93
C LYS A 23 -13.33 -20.28 23.98
N ASP A 24 -14.36 -19.74 23.31
CA ASP A 24 -14.58 -18.31 23.11
C ASP A 24 -13.30 -17.53 22.72
N LEU A 25 -12.47 -18.17 21.89
CA LEU A 25 -11.13 -17.67 21.54
C LEU A 25 -11.06 -17.40 20.04
N VAL A 26 -10.36 -16.33 19.66
CA VAL A 26 -10.01 -16.04 18.27
C VAL A 26 -8.51 -16.25 18.08
N GLU A 27 -8.13 -17.17 17.21
CA GLU A 27 -6.74 -17.47 16.90
C GLU A 27 -6.35 -16.88 15.54
N PRO A 28 -5.29 -16.05 15.46
CA PRO A 28 -4.76 -15.59 14.19
C PRO A 28 -3.99 -16.70 13.47
N LEU A 29 -4.22 -16.86 12.17
CA LEU A 29 -3.50 -17.78 11.29
C LEU A 29 -2.84 -17.00 10.15
N SER A 30 -1.52 -16.94 10.17
CA SER A 30 -0.70 -16.21 9.20
C SER A 30 -0.37 -17.08 7.97
N MET A 31 -0.60 -16.53 6.78
CA MET A 31 -0.10 -17.07 5.53
C MET A 31 1.23 -16.40 5.18
N ILE A 32 2.28 -17.20 5.10
CA ILE A 32 3.65 -16.74 4.88
C ILE A 32 4.18 -17.36 3.59
N VAL A 33 4.81 -16.55 2.75
CA VAL A 33 5.53 -17.04 1.57
C VAL A 33 6.95 -17.43 2.00
N PRO A 34 7.38 -18.70 1.79
CA PRO A 34 8.72 -19.12 2.17
C PRO A 34 9.78 -18.46 1.25
N ARG A 35 10.65 -17.64 1.82
CA ARG A 35 11.74 -16.94 1.12
C ARG A 35 13.07 -17.16 1.83
N LYS A 36 14.18 -17.12 1.09
CA LYS A 36 15.53 -17.36 1.62
C LYS A 36 16.04 -16.23 2.53
N GLN A 37 15.59 -15.00 2.31
CA GLN A 37 16.01 -13.81 3.05
C GLN A 37 14.80 -13.23 3.78
N SER A 38 14.48 -13.79 4.95
CA SER A 38 13.59 -13.15 5.92
C SER A 38 14.27 -11.91 6.51
N GLY A 39 13.53 -10.82 6.74
CA GLY A 39 14.04 -9.54 7.25
C GLY A 39 14.35 -8.49 6.18
N VAL A 40 14.12 -8.80 4.90
CA VAL A 40 14.25 -7.85 3.78
C VAL A 40 12.88 -7.67 3.12
N PHE A 41 12.50 -6.42 2.86
CA PHE A 41 11.26 -6.10 2.16
C PHE A 41 11.29 -6.64 0.73
N GLN A 42 10.24 -7.37 0.34
CA GLN A 42 10.12 -8.04 -0.96
C GLN A 42 9.02 -7.34 -1.77
N GLU A 43 9.41 -6.43 -2.67
CA GLU A 43 8.46 -5.62 -3.46
C GLU A 43 7.49 -6.47 -4.29
N ASP A 44 7.91 -7.66 -4.73
CA ASP A 44 7.08 -8.58 -5.53
C ASP A 44 5.88 -9.15 -4.75
N LEU A 45 5.95 -9.22 -3.41
CA LEU A 45 4.86 -9.73 -2.57
C LEU A 45 3.81 -8.66 -2.21
N TYR A 46 4.16 -7.38 -2.39
CA TYR A 46 3.34 -6.25 -1.98
C TYR A 46 3.09 -5.31 -3.17
N PRO A 47 2.32 -5.77 -4.19
CA PRO A 47 1.94 -4.90 -5.29
C PRO A 47 1.13 -3.72 -4.78
N MET A 48 0.95 -2.73 -5.64
CA MET A 48 0.14 -1.56 -5.31
C MET A 48 -1.28 -1.99 -4.90
N THR A 49 -1.71 -1.63 -3.69
CA THR A 49 -3.05 -2.00 -3.17
C THR A 49 -3.90 -0.76 -2.93
N ALA A 50 -5.21 -0.97 -2.73
CA ALA A 50 -6.11 0.07 -2.26
C ALA A 50 -5.54 0.82 -1.05
N GLY A 51 -5.46 2.15 -1.18
CA GLY A 51 -5.15 3.04 -0.08
C GLY A 51 -6.37 3.24 0.82
N ASN A 52 -6.18 4.03 1.90
CA ASN A 52 -7.28 4.33 2.82
C ASN A 52 -8.18 5.47 2.36
N GLN A 53 -7.78 6.15 1.28
CA GLN A 53 -8.52 7.30 0.79
C GLN A 53 -9.62 6.82 -0.12
N ALA A 54 -10.85 7.26 0.16
CA ALA A 54 -11.97 7.03 -0.72
C ALA A 54 -11.69 7.69 -2.07
N ALA A 55 -12.01 6.99 -3.17
CA ALA A 55 -11.83 7.51 -4.52
C ALA A 55 -12.82 8.66 -4.84
N MET A 56 -13.93 8.71 -4.11
CA MET A 56 -14.97 9.71 -4.24
C MET A 56 -15.79 9.82 -2.96
N THR A 57 -16.56 10.89 -2.87
CA THR A 57 -17.56 11.07 -1.83
C THR A 57 -18.81 10.24 -2.11
N ALA A 58 -19.62 10.00 -1.07
CA ALA A 58 -20.89 9.30 -1.22
C ALA A 58 -21.84 10.02 -2.19
N GLN A 59 -21.85 11.35 -2.20
CA GLN A 59 -22.74 12.14 -3.07
C GLN A 59 -22.36 12.01 -4.55
N GLU A 60 -21.06 12.01 -4.86
CA GLU A 60 -20.57 11.77 -6.23
C GLU A 60 -20.98 10.37 -6.71
N TRP A 61 -20.82 9.35 -5.86
CA TRP A 61 -21.25 7.98 -6.18
C TRP A 61 -22.76 7.90 -6.47
N LEU A 62 -23.59 8.51 -5.60
CA LEU A 62 -25.05 8.55 -5.76
C LEU A 62 -25.48 9.32 -7.03
N SER A 63 -24.69 10.31 -7.46
CA SER A 63 -24.91 11.02 -8.72
C SER A 63 -24.52 10.22 -9.97
N GLY A 64 -24.06 8.97 -9.80
CA GLY A 64 -23.68 8.07 -10.89
C GLY A 64 -22.21 8.16 -11.32
N ILE A 65 -21.37 8.90 -10.58
CA ILE A 65 -19.93 8.96 -10.87
C ILE A 65 -19.28 7.64 -10.43
N ASN A 66 -18.43 7.07 -11.30
CA ASN A 66 -17.63 5.89 -11.00
C ASN A 66 -16.13 6.21 -11.20
N ARG A 67 -15.32 5.98 -10.16
CA ARG A 67 -13.88 6.18 -10.14
C ARG A 67 -13.25 4.93 -9.55
N GLY A 68 -12.12 4.53 -10.12
CA GLY A 68 -11.32 3.43 -9.59
C GLY A 68 -10.79 3.75 -8.20
N GLN A 69 -10.55 2.70 -7.41
CA GLN A 69 -9.93 2.80 -6.09
C GLN A 69 -8.60 3.57 -6.15
N THR A 70 -8.34 4.42 -5.16
CA THR A 70 -7.04 5.07 -5.01
C THR A 70 -6.01 4.01 -4.64
N ILE A 71 -5.03 3.80 -5.52
CA ILE A 71 -3.99 2.78 -5.37
C ILE A 71 -2.72 3.42 -4.79
N GLY A 72 -2.10 2.79 -3.77
CA GLY A 72 -0.89 3.29 -3.11
C GLY A 72 0.23 2.26 -2.99
N THR A 73 1.48 2.73 -2.92
CA THR A 73 2.69 1.89 -2.78
C THR A 73 2.93 1.50 -1.33
N TRP A 74 3.39 0.27 -1.14
CA TRP A 74 3.93 -0.23 0.12
C TRP A 74 5.39 0.20 0.27
N THR A 75 5.64 1.20 1.11
CA THR A 75 7.00 1.51 1.57
C THR A 75 7.07 1.30 3.09
N PRO A 76 7.97 0.43 3.59
CA PRO A 76 8.09 0.13 5.02
C PRO A 76 8.52 1.33 5.88
N THR A 77 9.12 2.33 5.26
CA THR A 77 9.60 3.54 5.90
C THR A 77 8.59 4.64 5.58
N GLY A 78 7.94 5.20 6.61
CA GLY A 78 7.00 6.31 6.52
C GLY A 78 7.57 7.59 5.90
N ARG A 79 7.88 7.56 4.61
CA ARG A 79 8.03 8.73 3.75
C ARG A 79 6.72 8.91 3.01
N THR A 80 5.77 9.45 3.75
CA THR A 80 4.69 10.28 3.23
C THR A 80 5.29 11.26 2.22
N ILE A 81 4.95 11.09 0.93
CA ILE A 81 4.90 12.11 -0.14
C ILE A 81 5.90 13.27 -0.03
N LEU A 82 6.99 13.19 -0.80
CA LEU A 82 7.70 14.38 -1.29
C LEU A 82 8.44 14.08 -2.60
N PHE A 83 7.70 13.68 -3.64
CA PHE A 83 8.26 13.60 -5.01
C PHE A 83 7.36 14.24 -6.07
N THR A 84 6.49 15.19 -5.69
CA THR A 84 5.67 15.93 -6.67
C THR A 84 5.72 17.45 -6.48
N LEU A 85 6.89 18.02 -6.15
CA LEU A 85 7.08 19.48 -6.24
C LEU A 85 8.49 19.97 -6.61
N LEU A 86 9.35 19.11 -7.20
CA LEU A 86 10.65 19.52 -7.74
C LEU A 86 10.94 18.96 -9.14
N ALA A 87 9.90 18.75 -9.95
CA ALA A 87 10.07 18.50 -11.40
C ALA A 87 9.33 19.54 -12.23
N GLY A 88 9.24 20.77 -11.73
CA GLY A 88 8.41 21.83 -12.29
C GLY A 88 9.03 23.22 -12.32
N VAL A 89 10.36 23.35 -12.31
CA VAL A 89 11.05 24.59 -12.75
C VAL A 89 12.45 24.20 -13.21
N PHE A 90 12.64 23.86 -14.48
CA PHE A 90 13.87 24.13 -15.26
C PHE A 90 13.55 23.79 -16.71
N THR A 91 12.64 24.56 -17.31
CA THR A 91 12.62 24.76 -18.75
C THR A 91 13.11 26.17 -19.04
N THR A 92 13.92 26.29 -20.08
CA THR A 92 14.41 27.53 -20.73
C THR A 92 15.62 28.18 -20.04
N SER A 93 16.79 28.13 -20.67
CA SER A 93 17.18 29.11 -21.69
C SER A 93 18.65 28.91 -22.11
N HIS A 94 18.84 28.70 -23.42
CA HIS A 94 20.01 29.01 -24.23
C HIS A 94 21.35 29.33 -23.54
N CYS A 95 22.34 28.44 -23.73
CA CYS A 95 23.74 28.88 -23.84
C CYS A 95 23.89 29.71 -25.12
N GLY A 96 24.29 30.96 -24.96
CA GLY A 96 24.76 31.84 -26.01
C GLY A 96 26.10 32.46 -25.62
N HIS A 97 27.00 32.50 -26.61
CA HIS A 97 28.27 33.25 -26.72
C HIS A 97 29.48 32.76 -25.90
N SER A 98 30.49 32.24 -26.61
CA SER A 98 31.50 33.08 -27.26
C SER A 98 32.13 32.37 -28.45
#